data_AF-A0A2V8DZH4-F1
#
_entry.id   AF-A0A2V8DZH4-F1
#
_cell.length_a   1.000
_cell.length_b   1.000
_cell.length_c   1.000
_cell.angle_alpha   90.00
_cell.angle_beta   90.00
_cell.angle_gamma   90.00
#
_symmetry.space_group_name_H-M   'P 1'
#
loop_
_entity.id
_entity.type
_entity.pdbx_description
1 polymer ?
#
loop_
_entity_poly.entity_id
_entity_poly.type
_entity_poly.pdbx_seq_one_letter_code
_entity_poly.pdbx_strand_id
1 'polypeptide(L)'
;MSATGSRLRFSGEWLAAAAFLVATLVVGSLVVRELRVAPQAFSDGGEQTSTTSAGVPPEAVSVPKLMLGEANEIRVGDRGDAAVARLDAGVVLIKTTVERGPLGPREVRSYEVSGTRFILVLEPFERRGEPRVAAIYLQ
;
A
#
# COMPACT_ATOMS: atom_id res chain seq x y z
N MET A 1 45.57 -61.81 3.80
CA MET A 1 45.27 -61.03 2.58
C MET A 1 44.59 -59.75 3.02
N SER A 2 45.33 -58.64 3.00
CA SER A 2 44.88 -57.37 3.56
C SER A 2 43.82 -56.74 2.68
N ALA A 3 42.59 -56.66 3.19
CA ALA A 3 41.62 -55.67 2.75
C ALA A 3 42.06 -54.31 3.29
N THR A 4 42.20 -53.29 2.44
CA THR A 4 41.99 -51.86 2.76
C THR A 4 42.25 -51.06 1.49
N GLY A 5 41.21 -50.35 1.03
CA GLY A 5 41.33 -49.44 -0.10
C GLY A 5 40.11 -48.54 -0.27
N SER A 6 39.37 -48.20 0.79
CA SER A 6 38.37 -47.13 0.75
C SER A 6 39.11 -45.78 0.72
N ARG A 7 39.53 -45.34 -0.46
CA ARG A 7 39.97 -43.95 -0.63
C ARG A 7 38.73 -43.08 -0.63
N LEU A 8 38.29 -42.71 0.58
CA LEU A 8 37.41 -41.57 0.84
C LEU A 8 38.03 -40.34 0.17
N ARG A 9 37.67 -40.09 -1.10
CA ARG A 9 37.66 -38.75 -1.70
C ARG A 9 36.36 -38.02 -1.31
N PHE A 10 35.81 -38.35 -0.14
CA PHE A 10 34.40 -38.24 0.19
C PHE A 10 34.01 -36.96 0.96
N SER A 11 34.93 -36.06 1.27
CA SER A 11 34.58 -34.86 2.07
C SER A 11 34.55 -33.55 1.27
N GLY A 12 35.34 -33.39 0.21
CA GLY A 12 35.42 -32.13 -0.52
C GLY A 12 34.28 -31.90 -1.52
N GLU A 13 33.91 -32.93 -2.27
CA GLU A 13 32.88 -32.83 -3.32
C GLU A 13 31.48 -32.59 -2.74
N TRP A 14 31.16 -33.24 -1.61
CA TRP A 14 29.92 -33.01 -0.90
C TRP A 14 29.82 -31.61 -0.33
N LEU A 15 30.94 -31.04 0.15
CA LEU A 15 30.99 -29.64 0.60
C LEU A 15 30.79 -28.67 -0.57
N ALA A 16 31.42 -28.93 -1.72
CA ALA A 16 31.23 -28.12 -2.92
C ALA A 16 29.78 -28.21 -3.43
N ALA A 17 29.19 -29.40 -3.46
CA ALA A 17 27.80 -29.62 -3.85
C ALA A 17 26.82 -28.92 -2.89
N ALA A 18 27.05 -29.03 -1.58
CA ALA A 18 26.24 -28.36 -0.56
C ALA A 18 26.34 -26.83 -0.67
N ALA A 19 27.55 -26.29 -0.87
CA ALA A 19 27.75 -24.86 -1.07
C ALA A 19 27.03 -24.34 -2.33
N PHE A 20 27.10 -25.10 -3.43
CA PHE A 20 26.42 -24.76 -4.68
C PHE A 20 24.90 -24.77 -4.53
N LEU A 21 24.37 -25.76 -3.80
CA LEU A 21 22.94 -25.86 -3.51
C LEU A 21 22.47 -24.69 -2.65
N VAL A 22 23.21 -24.35 -1.58
CA VAL A 22 22.89 -23.20 -0.71
C VAL A 22 22.95 -21.89 -1.50
N ALA A 23 23.98 -21.69 -2.33
CA ALA A 23 24.08 -20.49 -3.17
C ALA A 23 22.91 -20.37 -4.14
N THR A 24 22.49 -21.49 -4.77
CA THR A 24 21.34 -21.53 -5.67
C THR A 24 20.04 -21.19 -4.93
N LEU A 25 19.84 -21.71 -3.71
CA LEU A 25 18.68 -21.38 -2.89
C LEU A 25 18.67 -19.91 -2.47
N VAL A 26 19.82 -19.34 -2.13
CA VAL A 26 19.93 -17.91 -1.77
C VAL A 26 19.58 -17.03 -2.97
N VAL A 27 20.15 -17.30 -4.15
CA VAL A 27 19.85 -16.55 -5.38
C VAL A 27 18.38 -16.71 -5.75
N GLY A 28 17.85 -17.93 -5.74
CA GLY A 28 16.43 -18.19 -6.00
C GLY A 28 15.52 -17.48 -5.00
N SER A 29 15.89 -17.46 -3.72
CA SER A 29 15.14 -16.75 -2.67
C SER A 29 15.17 -15.23 -2.88
N LEU A 30 16.31 -14.65 -3.26
CA LEU A 30 16.42 -13.23 -3.57
C LEU A 30 15.60 -12.84 -4.81
N VAL A 31 15.61 -13.68 -5.85
CA VAL A 31 14.78 -13.49 -7.04
C VAL A 31 13.29 -13.57 -6.67
N VAL A 32 12.87 -14.58 -5.90
CA VAL A 32 11.48 -14.68 -5.43
C VAL A 32 11.12 -13.52 -4.52
N ARG A 33 12.04 -13.06 -3.67
CA ARG A 33 11.85 -11.91 -2.81
C ARG A 33 11.67 -10.65 -3.64
N GLU A 34 12.48 -10.42 -4.66
CA GLU A 34 12.29 -9.26 -5.53
C GLU A 34 11.06 -9.35 -6.42
N LEU A 35 10.68 -10.54 -6.87
CA LEU A 35 9.42 -10.74 -7.59
C LEU A 35 8.20 -10.59 -6.66
N ARG A 36 8.32 -10.87 -5.35
CA ARG A 36 7.29 -10.56 -4.35
C ARG A 36 7.30 -9.09 -3.91
N VAL A 37 8.43 -8.40 -4.04
CA VAL A 37 8.61 -6.98 -3.64
C VAL A 37 8.36 -6.03 -4.82
N ALA A 38 8.38 -6.52 -6.07
CA ALA A 38 7.76 -5.84 -7.20
C ALA A 38 6.27 -5.62 -6.90
N PRO A 39 5.73 -4.40 -7.06
CA PRO A 39 4.31 -4.16 -6.87
C PRO A 39 3.56 -5.06 -7.84
N GLN A 40 2.64 -5.87 -7.33
CA GLN A 40 1.64 -6.52 -8.16
C GLN A 40 0.78 -5.43 -8.80
N ALA A 41 1.23 -4.94 -9.95
CA ALA A 41 0.36 -4.35 -10.93
C ALA A 41 -0.53 -5.50 -11.42
N PHE A 42 -1.82 -5.42 -11.07
CA PHE A 42 -2.92 -6.28 -11.49
C PHE A 42 -2.99 -7.66 -10.80
N SER A 43 -3.80 -7.73 -9.74
CA SER A 43 -4.56 -8.93 -9.40
C SER A 43 -6.00 -8.49 -9.13
N ASP A 44 -6.83 -8.61 -10.15
CA ASP A 44 -8.28 -8.69 -10.01
C ASP A 44 -8.63 -9.96 -9.21
N GLY A 45 -9.51 -9.82 -8.22
CA GLY A 45 -10.21 -10.95 -7.61
C GLY A 45 -9.51 -11.62 -6.43
N GLY A 46 -9.38 -10.90 -5.31
CA GLY A 46 -9.09 -11.50 -4.00
C GLY A 46 -9.49 -10.49 -2.94
N GLU A 47 -10.56 -10.80 -2.21
CA GLU A 47 -11.18 -10.02 -1.12
C GLU A 47 -10.34 -8.84 -0.63
N GLN A 48 -10.75 -7.64 -1.06
CA GLN A 48 -10.40 -6.41 -0.36
C GLN A 48 -10.78 -6.61 1.11
N THR A 49 -9.80 -6.95 1.93
CA THR A 49 -9.82 -6.51 3.33
C THR A 49 -9.63 -5.01 3.26
N SER A 50 -10.70 -4.31 2.88
CA SER A 50 -10.89 -2.92 3.15
C SER A 50 -10.73 -2.81 4.66
N THR A 51 -9.57 -2.35 5.10
CA THR A 51 -9.44 -1.71 6.40
C THR A 51 -10.34 -0.48 6.30
N THR A 52 -11.66 -0.67 6.48
CA THR A 52 -12.61 0.42 6.61
C THR A 52 -12.04 1.26 7.72
N SER A 53 -11.53 2.42 7.32
CA SER A 53 -10.97 3.39 8.24
C SER A 53 -12.01 3.65 9.32
N ALA A 54 -11.61 3.66 10.58
CA ALA A 54 -12.54 3.81 11.70
C ALA A 54 -13.31 5.15 11.65
N GLY A 55 -12.80 6.12 10.88
CA GLY A 55 -13.47 7.38 10.57
C GLY A 55 -14.47 7.36 9.41
N VAL A 56 -14.58 6.27 8.63
CA VAL A 56 -15.47 6.16 7.47
C VAL A 56 -16.72 5.35 7.84
N PRO A 57 -17.93 5.93 7.80
CA PRO A 57 -19.17 5.20 8.04
C PRO A 57 -19.40 4.07 7.03
N PRO A 58 -20.02 2.96 7.45
CA PRO A 58 -20.23 1.80 6.59
C PRO A 58 -21.15 2.07 5.39
N GLU A 59 -22.01 3.08 5.47
CA GLU A 59 -22.90 3.53 4.39
C GLU A 59 -22.20 4.38 3.32
N ALA A 60 -20.95 4.79 3.54
CA ALA A 60 -20.27 5.73 2.68
C ALA A 60 -19.83 5.09 1.34
N VAL A 61 -20.07 5.78 0.23
CA VAL A 61 -19.79 5.29 -1.13
C VAL A 61 -18.47 5.85 -1.63
N SER A 62 -17.56 4.97 -2.06
CA SER A 62 -16.27 5.37 -2.64
C SER A 62 -16.44 5.92 -4.05
N VAL A 63 -15.84 7.09 -4.32
CA VAL A 63 -15.84 7.73 -5.65
C VAL A 63 -14.41 8.06 -6.10
N PRO A 64 -14.09 7.92 -7.40
CA PRO A 64 -12.74 8.21 -7.90
C PRO A 64 -12.45 9.71 -8.04
N LYS A 65 -13.52 10.52 -8.12
CA LYS A 65 -13.47 11.97 -8.27
C LYS A 65 -14.64 12.62 -7.53
N LEU A 66 -14.40 13.80 -6.97
CA LEU A 66 -15.37 14.64 -6.30
C LEU A 66 -15.44 15.99 -6.99
N MET A 67 -16.66 16.42 -7.31
CA MET A 67 -16.93 17.75 -7.84
C MET A 67 -17.39 18.66 -6.69
N LEU A 68 -16.74 19.81 -6.56
CA LEU A 68 -17.05 20.86 -5.59
C LEU A 68 -17.45 22.10 -6.39
N GLY A 69 -18.75 22.25 -6.66
CA GLY A 69 -19.26 23.28 -7.56
C GLY A 69 -18.89 23.04 -9.03
N GLU A 70 -18.84 24.12 -9.82
CA GLU A 70 -18.69 24.02 -11.28
C GLU A 70 -17.24 23.84 -11.77
N ALA A 71 -16.25 24.25 -10.98
CA ALA A 71 -14.85 24.32 -11.44
C ALA A 71 -13.84 23.57 -10.57
N ASN A 72 -14.20 23.18 -9.34
CA ASN A 72 -13.26 22.47 -8.46
C ASN A 72 -13.51 20.96 -8.52
N GLU A 73 -12.46 20.24 -8.88
CA GLU A 73 -12.44 18.78 -8.89
C GLU A 73 -11.29 18.29 -7.99
N ILE A 74 -11.58 17.26 -7.20
CA ILE A 74 -10.58 16.50 -6.45
C ILE A 74 -10.60 15.05 -6.93
N ARG A 75 -9.43 14.49 -7.23
CA ARG A 75 -9.29 13.11 -7.70
C ARG A 75 -8.47 12.28 -6.74
N VAL A 76 -8.75 10.98 -6.72
CA VAL A 76 -7.85 10.02 -6.07
C VAL A 76 -6.48 10.07 -6.75
N GLY A 77 -5.42 10.17 -5.95
CA GLY A 77 -4.03 10.32 -6.36
C GLY A 77 -3.50 11.76 -6.34
N ASP A 78 -4.38 12.77 -6.25
CA ASP A 78 -3.97 14.17 -6.11
C ASP A 78 -3.11 14.37 -4.87
N ARG A 79 -2.18 15.33 -4.92
CA ARG A 79 -1.43 15.75 -3.73
C ARG A 79 -2.40 16.26 -2.67
N GLY A 80 -2.20 15.82 -1.43
CA GLY A 80 -3.14 16.10 -0.34
C GLY A 80 -3.27 17.58 -0.03
N ASP A 81 -2.14 18.30 -0.02
CA ASP A 81 -2.10 19.76 0.18
C ASP A 81 -2.84 20.50 -0.94
N ALA A 82 -2.60 20.13 -2.20
CA ALA A 82 -3.25 20.73 -3.36
C ALA A 82 -4.74 20.39 -3.40
N ALA A 83 -5.15 19.20 -2.99
CA ALA A 83 -6.56 18.82 -2.89
C ALA A 83 -7.28 19.63 -1.80
N VAL A 84 -6.66 19.77 -0.62
CA VAL A 84 -7.22 20.57 0.47
C VAL A 84 -7.26 22.07 0.12
N ALA A 85 -6.27 22.58 -0.60
CA ALA A 85 -6.24 23.97 -1.07
C ALA A 85 -7.33 24.30 -2.11
N ARG A 86 -7.89 23.29 -2.79
CA ARG A 86 -9.02 23.44 -3.72
C ARG A 86 -10.39 23.46 -3.03
N LEU A 87 -10.45 23.12 -1.74
CA LEU A 87 -11.69 23.25 -0.97
C LEU A 87 -12.05 24.72 -0.88
N ASP A 88 -13.27 25.07 -1.30
CA ASP A 88 -13.77 26.43 -1.25
C ASP A 88 -14.11 26.86 0.20
N ALA A 89 -14.43 28.15 0.37
CA ALA A 89 -14.81 28.70 1.68
C ALA A 89 -16.16 28.17 2.21
N GLY A 90 -16.98 27.53 1.37
CA GLY A 90 -18.25 26.91 1.74
C GLY A 90 -18.09 25.48 2.28
N VAL A 91 -16.91 24.87 2.12
CA VAL A 91 -16.57 23.56 2.69
C VAL A 91 -16.19 23.70 4.16
N VAL A 92 -16.94 23.05 5.03
CA VAL A 92 -16.70 23.03 6.48
C VAL A 92 -16.02 21.71 6.87
N LEU A 93 -14.88 21.78 7.56
CA LEU A 93 -14.25 20.62 8.18
C LEU A 93 -15.03 20.22 9.45
N ILE A 94 -15.55 19.00 9.47
CA ILE A 94 -16.35 18.45 10.59
C ILE A 94 -15.48 17.66 11.55
N LYS A 95 -14.61 16.79 11.03
CA LYS A 95 -13.79 15.89 11.85
C LYS A 95 -12.49 15.55 11.14
N THR A 96 -11.42 15.45 11.93
CA THR A 96 -10.15 14.88 11.50
C THR A 96 -9.77 13.74 12.42
N THR A 97 -9.41 12.60 11.85
CA THR A 97 -8.87 11.44 12.56
C THR A 97 -7.55 11.04 11.93
N VAL A 98 -6.54 10.75 12.75
CA VAL A 98 -5.27 10.20 12.27
C VAL A 98 -5.20 8.74 12.67
N GLU A 99 -4.97 7.89 11.68
CA GLU A 99 -4.90 6.44 11.79
C GLU A 99 -3.54 5.94 11.30
N ARG A 100 -3.21 4.68 11.62
CA ARG A 100 -2.01 4.03 11.08
C ARG A 100 -2.38 3.37 9.75
N GLY A 101 -1.88 3.94 8.65
CA GLY A 101 -1.94 3.33 7.32
C GLY A 101 -0.76 2.39 7.05
N PRO A 102 -0.82 1.57 5.99
CA PRO A 102 0.27 0.68 5.57
C PRO A 102 1.59 1.39 5.25
N LEU A 103 1.54 2.64 4.75
CA LEU A 103 2.73 3.36 4.30
C LEU A 103 3.13 4.54 5.20
N GLY A 104 2.32 4.85 6.21
CA GLY A 104 2.54 5.95 7.14
C GLY A 104 1.28 6.35 7.88
N PRO A 105 1.28 7.51 8.57
CA PRO A 105 0.05 8.06 9.12
C PRO A 105 -0.95 8.34 7.98
N ARG A 106 -2.17 7.86 8.16
CA ARG A 106 -3.32 8.12 7.29
C ARG A 106 -4.21 9.13 7.99
N GLU A 107 -4.57 10.21 7.31
CA GLU A 107 -5.48 11.21 7.85
C GLU A 107 -6.84 11.10 7.16
N VAL A 108 -7.91 11.11 7.96
CA VAL A 108 -9.28 10.94 7.52
C VAL A 108 -10.02 12.21 7.88
N ARG A 109 -10.38 12.99 6.88
CA ARG A 109 -11.02 14.31 7.05
C ARG A 109 -12.44 14.27 6.54
N SER A 110 -13.41 14.47 7.43
CA SER A 110 -14.83 14.59 7.10
C SER A 110 -15.17 16.05 6.88
N TYR A 111 -15.82 16.35 5.77
CA TYR A 111 -16.24 17.69 5.36
C TYR A 111 -17.72 17.73 5.04
N GLU A 112 -18.30 18.92 5.10
CA GLU A 112 -19.67 19.19 4.70
C GLU A 112 -19.72 20.43 3.81
N VAL A 113 -20.47 20.35 2.71
CA VAL A 113 -20.71 21.48 1.81
C VAL A 113 -22.16 21.43 1.34
N SER A 114 -22.90 22.52 1.53
CA SER A 114 -24.32 22.62 1.13
C SER A 114 -25.22 21.46 1.60
N GLY A 115 -24.93 20.90 2.78
CA GLY A 115 -25.65 19.76 3.35
C GLY A 115 -25.23 18.38 2.82
N THR A 116 -24.27 18.31 1.90
CA THR A 116 -23.65 17.05 1.46
C THR A 116 -22.36 16.79 2.23
N ARG A 117 -22.22 15.58 2.75
CA ARG A 117 -21.04 15.19 3.52
C ARG A 117 -20.13 14.28 2.69
N PHE A 118 -18.84 14.54 2.77
CA PHE A 118 -17.84 13.74 2.09
C PHE A 118 -16.60 13.56 2.98
N ILE A 119 -15.81 12.53 2.68
CA ILE A 119 -14.58 12.22 3.40
C ILE A 119 -13.43 12.18 2.41
N LEU A 120 -12.34 12.87 2.74
CA LEU A 120 -11.05 12.69 2.08
C LEU A 120 -10.14 11.85 2.97
N VAL A 121 -9.61 10.77 2.42
CA VAL A 121 -8.55 9.98 3.05
C VAL A 121 -7.22 10.38 2.43
N LEU A 122 -6.32 10.90 3.25
CA LEU A 122 -4.97 11.30 2.86
C LEU A 122 -3.97 10.29 3.39
N GLU A 123 -3.17 9.69 2.51
CA GLU A 123 -2.13 8.74 2.91
C GLU A 123 -0.87 8.91 2.03
N PRO A 124 0.33 8.69 2.57
CA PRO A 124 1.53 8.55 1.76
C PRO A 124 1.42 7.38 0.77
N PHE A 125 1.83 7.60 -0.49
CA PHE A 125 1.92 6.52 -1.49
C PHE A 125 3.25 5.78 -1.45
N GLU A 126 4.21 6.29 -0.68
CA GLU A 126 5.49 5.66 -0.40
C GLU A 126 5.89 5.97 1.06
N ARG A 127 6.82 5.19 1.62
CA ARG A 127 7.25 5.39 3.00
C ARG A 127 7.89 6.76 3.17
N ARG A 128 7.35 7.58 4.09
CA ARG A 128 7.75 8.98 4.31
C ARG A 128 7.51 9.89 3.09
N GLY A 129 6.69 9.45 2.14
CA GLY A 129 6.28 10.26 1.01
C GLY A 129 5.27 11.33 1.39
N GLU A 130 5.05 12.24 0.45
CA GLU A 130 4.02 13.26 0.55
C GLU A 130 2.62 12.63 0.59
N PRO A 131 1.73 13.03 1.51
CA PRO A 131 0.36 12.54 1.54
C PRO A 131 -0.39 12.91 0.27
N ARG A 132 -1.19 11.96 -0.23
CA ARG A 132 -2.06 12.12 -1.39
C ARG A 132 -3.45 11.63 -1.07
N VAL A 133 -4.43 12.02 -1.87
CA VAL A 133 -5.81 11.53 -1.78
C VAL A 133 -5.82 10.04 -2.10
N ALA A 134 -5.93 9.20 -1.08
CA ALA A 134 -5.98 7.75 -1.22
C ALA A 134 -7.40 7.25 -1.52
N ALA A 135 -8.41 7.92 -0.98
CA ALA A 135 -9.82 7.62 -1.22
C ALA A 135 -10.70 8.84 -0.99
N ILE A 136 -11.86 8.84 -1.65
CA ILE A 136 -12.91 9.84 -1.45
C ILE A 136 -14.21 9.09 -1.20
N TYR A 137 -14.93 9.45 -0.15
CA TYR A 137 -16.23 8.85 0.18
C TYR A 137 -17.34 9.90 0.22
N LEU A 138 -18.53 9.55 -0.26
CA LEU A 138 -19.76 10.32 -0.14
C LEU A 138 -20.69 9.69 0.88
N GLN A 139 -21.47 10.52 1.59
CA GLN A 139 -22.52 10.11 2.52
C GLN A 139 -23.86 10.69 2.10
#